data_AF-A0A3A5VQ62-F1
#
_entry.id   AF-A0A3A5VQ62-F1
#
_cell.length_a   1.000
_cell.length_b   1.000
_cell.length_c   1.000
_cell.angle_alpha   90.00
_cell.angle_beta   90.00
_cell.angle_gamma   90.00
#
_symmetry.space_group_name_H-M   'P 1'
#
loop_
_entity.id
_entity.type
_entity.pdbx_description
1 polymer ?
#
loop_
_entity_poly.entity_id
_entity_poly.type
_entity_poly.pdbx_seq_one_letter_code
_entity_poly.pdbx_strand_id
1 'polypeptide(L)'
;DFSIEGKAMTLDITDCMQRACESIVDPIVENVKKLIAGSNPEYHDEFRKNMVLAGGGSSIKGLGALIERRLSDMGDVNVHVVDDPVRLGAMGGLRLAMEVPEEMWKNLTLASR
;
A
#
# COMPACT_ATOMS: atom_id res chain seq x y z
N ASP A 1 17.31 -21.92 -10.36
CA ASP A 1 18.39 -22.16 -11.32
C ASP A 1 18.17 -21.40 -12.59
N PHE A 2 19.12 -20.51 -12.92
CA PHE A 2 19.16 -19.89 -14.23
C PHE A 2 19.98 -20.83 -15.12
N SER A 3 19.42 -21.22 -16.27
CA SER A 3 20.16 -21.97 -17.28
C SER A 3 20.76 -20.97 -18.25
N ILE A 4 22.08 -20.78 -18.17
CA ILE A 4 22.84 -20.00 -19.13
C ILE A 4 23.62 -21.01 -19.95
N GLU A 5 23.38 -21.02 -21.26
CA GLU A 5 23.98 -21.98 -22.20
C GLU A 5 23.73 -23.47 -21.84
N GLY A 6 22.60 -23.79 -21.21
CA GLY A 6 22.23 -25.17 -20.87
C GLY A 6 22.91 -25.73 -19.62
N LYS A 7 23.71 -24.92 -18.89
CA LYS A 7 24.30 -25.29 -17.61
C LYS A 7 23.61 -24.55 -16.48
N ALA A 8 23.27 -25.29 -15.42
CA ALA A 8 22.77 -24.73 -14.19
C ALA A 8 23.88 -23.89 -13.54
N MET A 9 23.64 -22.59 -13.38
CA MET A 9 24.56 -21.67 -12.72
C MET A 9 23.82 -20.93 -11.61
N THR A 10 24.53 -20.70 -10.51
CA THR A 10 24.04 -19.85 -9.41
C THR A 10 24.52 -18.43 -9.66
N LEU A 11 23.59 -17.49 -9.78
CA LEU A 11 23.88 -16.06 -9.93
C LEU A 11 23.32 -15.31 -8.72
N ASP A 12 24.14 -14.45 -8.12
CA ASP A 12 23.65 -13.52 -7.10
C ASP A 12 22.95 -12.35 -7.78
N ILE A 13 21.67 -12.16 -7.47
CA ILE A 13 20.83 -11.08 -8.00
C ILE A 13 20.35 -10.12 -6.90
N THR A 14 20.94 -10.18 -5.71
CA THR A 14 20.49 -9.41 -4.54
C THR A 14 20.41 -7.91 -4.85
N ASP A 15 21.48 -7.32 -5.41
CA ASP A 15 21.52 -5.89 -5.76
C ASP A 15 20.53 -5.50 -6.87
N CYS A 16 20.27 -6.41 -7.81
CA CYS A 16 19.30 -6.19 -8.88
C CYS A 16 17.87 -6.19 -8.33
N MET A 17 17.55 -7.15 -7.46
CA MET A 17 16.25 -7.24 -6.79
C MET A 17 16.01 -6.05 -5.87
N GLN A 18 17.01 -5.66 -5.07
CA GLN A 18 16.90 -4.51 -4.18
C GLN A 18 16.61 -3.22 -4.97
N ARG A 19 17.42 -2.91 -6.00
CA ARG A 19 17.22 -1.71 -6.82
C ARG A 19 15.87 -1.68 -7.52
N ALA A 20 15.42 -2.83 -8.04
CA ALA A 20 14.11 -2.94 -8.68
C ALA A 20 12.97 -2.64 -7.67
N CYS A 21 13.03 -3.23 -6.47
CA CYS A 21 12.04 -3.00 -5.42
C CYS A 21 12.11 -1.58 -4.82
N GLU A 22 13.27 -0.95 -4.79
CA GLU A 22 13.42 0.44 -4.30
C GLU A 22 12.93 1.47 -5.31
N SER A 23 12.97 1.17 -6.62
CA SER A 23 12.59 2.11 -7.68
C SER A 23 11.14 2.62 -7.60
N ILE A 24 10.24 1.87 -6.95
CA ILE A 24 8.84 2.27 -6.76
C ILE A 24 8.64 3.21 -5.57
N VAL A 25 9.61 3.34 -4.66
CA VAL A 25 9.44 4.06 -3.39
C VAL A 25 9.36 5.56 -3.62
N ASP A 26 10.26 6.11 -4.43
CA ASP A 26 10.31 7.54 -4.74
C ASP A 26 8.96 8.08 -5.26
N PRO A 27 8.34 7.49 -6.32
CA PRO A 27 7.06 7.98 -6.79
C PRO A 27 5.93 7.80 -5.77
N ILE A 28 5.96 6.78 -4.92
CA ILE A 28 4.97 6.61 -3.85
C ILE A 28 5.07 7.76 -2.84
N VAL A 29 6.27 8.02 -2.34
CA VAL A 29 6.55 9.07 -1.34
C VAL A 29 6.15 10.45 -1.87
N GLU A 30 6.51 10.77 -3.11
CA GLU A 30 6.17 12.05 -3.73
C GLU A 30 4.65 12.22 -3.91
N ASN A 31 3.94 11.17 -4.29
CA ASN A 31 2.48 11.25 -4.43
C ASN A 31 1.78 11.36 -3.07
N VAL A 32 2.26 10.64 -2.05
CA VAL A 32 1.73 10.76 -0.67
C VAL A 32 1.90 12.20 -0.16
N LYS A 33 3.08 12.80 -0.34
CA LYS A 33 3.34 14.20 0.03
C LYS A 33 2.35 15.15 -0.64
N LYS A 34 2.10 14.98 -1.94
CA LYS A 34 1.14 15.79 -2.71
C LYS A 34 -0.30 15.61 -2.22
N LEU A 35 -0.72 14.38 -1.94
CA LEU A 35 -2.07 14.11 -1.44
C LEU A 35 -2.32 14.74 -0.07
N ILE A 36 -1.36 14.63 0.84
CA ILE A 36 -1.46 15.27 2.16
C ILE A 36 -1.46 16.79 1.99
N ALA A 37 -0.52 17.37 1.23
CA ALA A 37 -0.45 18.81 1.03
C ALA A 37 -1.71 19.41 0.37
N GLY A 38 -2.40 18.65 -0.49
CA GLY A 38 -3.66 19.07 -1.11
C GLY A 38 -4.90 18.87 -0.24
N SER A 39 -4.77 18.20 0.89
CA SER A 39 -5.87 17.94 1.84
C SER A 39 -5.99 19.04 2.90
N ASN A 40 -7.08 19.02 3.67
CA ASN A 40 -7.30 20.01 4.73
C ASN A 40 -6.24 19.85 5.86
N PRO A 41 -5.50 20.93 6.20
CA PRO A 41 -4.43 20.92 7.20
C PRO A 41 -4.78 20.30 8.55
N GLU A 42 -6.04 20.38 8.98
CA GLU A 42 -6.47 19.83 10.27
C GLU A 42 -6.33 18.30 10.37
N TYR A 43 -6.33 17.60 9.22
CA TYR A 43 -6.22 16.13 9.17
C TYR A 43 -4.81 15.64 8.79
N HIS A 44 -3.83 16.53 8.56
CA HIS A 44 -2.49 16.13 8.11
C HIS A 44 -1.80 15.19 9.10
N ASP A 45 -1.99 15.40 10.40
CA ASP A 45 -1.50 14.52 11.46
C ASP A 45 -2.14 13.14 11.39
N GLU A 46 -3.45 13.10 11.17
CA GLU A 46 -4.22 11.87 11.13
C GLU A 46 -3.87 11.04 9.89
N PHE A 47 -3.70 11.69 8.73
CA PHE A 47 -3.25 11.01 7.51
C PHE A 47 -1.84 10.42 7.64
N ARG A 48 -0.92 11.10 8.32
CA ARG A 48 0.44 10.59 8.56
C ARG A 48 0.47 9.35 9.46
N LYS A 49 -0.43 9.28 10.44
CA LYS A 49 -0.47 8.19 11.44
C LYS A 49 -1.29 6.97 11.00
N ASN A 50 -2.11 7.11 9.96
CA ASN A 50 -3.06 6.09 9.52
C ASN A 50 -2.83 5.68 8.05
N MET A 51 -1.58 5.46 7.66
CA MET A 51 -1.28 4.96 6.31
C MET A 51 -1.43 3.44 6.27
N VAL A 52 -2.07 2.92 5.23
CA VAL A 52 -2.25 1.48 5.01
C VAL A 52 -1.60 1.07 3.69
N LEU A 53 -0.65 0.14 3.75
CA LEU A 53 -0.01 -0.44 2.58
C LEU A 53 -0.68 -1.78 2.25
N ALA A 54 -1.40 -1.81 1.13
CA ALA A 54 -2.18 -2.95 0.67
C ALA A 54 -1.81 -3.41 -0.75
N GLY A 55 -2.48 -4.46 -1.23
CA GLY A 55 -2.25 -5.07 -2.55
C GLY A 55 -0.99 -5.92 -2.61
N GLY A 56 -0.71 -6.56 -3.75
CA GLY A 56 0.41 -7.51 -3.87
C GLY A 56 1.80 -6.91 -3.57
N GLY A 57 1.97 -5.60 -3.81
CA GLY A 57 3.21 -4.88 -3.51
C GLY A 57 3.49 -4.74 -2.01
N SER A 58 2.48 -4.83 -1.14
CA SER A 58 2.67 -4.76 0.32
C SER A 58 3.51 -5.93 0.86
N SER A 59 3.60 -7.04 0.11
CA SER A 59 4.41 -8.20 0.44
C SER A 59 5.91 -8.01 0.20
N ILE A 60 6.35 -6.87 -0.36
CA ILE A 60 7.78 -6.56 -0.50
C ILE A 60 8.36 -6.33 0.90
N LYS A 61 9.31 -7.18 1.29
CA LYS A 61 9.91 -7.16 2.62
C LYS A 61 10.59 -5.81 2.89
N GLY A 62 10.22 -5.17 4.00
CA GLY A 62 10.80 -3.89 4.43
C GLY A 62 10.25 -2.65 3.72
N LEU A 63 9.30 -2.79 2.78
CA LEU A 63 8.76 -1.67 2.03
C LEU A 63 8.04 -0.64 2.93
N GLY A 64 7.21 -1.10 3.87
CA GLY A 64 6.51 -0.21 4.82
C GLY A 64 7.49 0.65 5.63
N ALA A 65 8.48 0.02 6.27
CA ALA A 65 9.50 0.71 7.05
C ALA A 65 10.35 1.68 6.19
N LEU A 66 10.63 1.31 4.93
CA LEU A 66 11.33 2.20 4.01
C LEU A 66 10.47 3.42 3.66
N ILE A 67 9.17 3.26 3.41
CA ILE A 67 8.24 4.36 3.16
C ILE A 67 8.15 5.29 4.39
N GLU A 68 7.99 4.75 5.60
CA GLU A 68 8.00 5.53 6.85
C GLU A 68 9.27 6.37 6.98
N ARG A 69 10.43 5.73 6.78
CA ARG A 69 11.73 6.43 6.84
C ARG A 69 11.81 7.56 5.82
N ARG A 70 11.30 7.36 4.61
CA ARG A 70 11.33 8.36 3.52
C ARG A 70 10.34 9.50 3.71
N LEU A 71 9.30 9.30 4.52
CA LEU A 71 8.30 10.31 4.90
C LEU A 71 8.59 10.96 6.26
N SER A 72 9.65 10.54 6.96
CA SER A 72 9.99 11.06 8.30
C SER A 72 10.27 12.56 8.34
N ASP A 73 10.60 13.18 7.20
CA ASP A 73 10.73 14.64 7.08
C ASP A 73 9.40 15.37 7.28
N MET A 74 8.28 14.69 7.04
CA MET A 74 6.97 15.22 7.31
C MET A 74 6.61 15.18 8.79
N GLY A 75 7.30 14.38 9.63
CA GLY A 75 7.02 14.17 11.05
C GLY A 75 6.83 12.70 11.41
N ASP A 76 6.04 12.42 12.45
CA ASP A 76 5.73 11.06 12.87
C ASP A 76 4.77 10.39 11.89
N VAL A 77 5.24 9.32 11.22
CA VAL A 77 4.52 8.60 10.16
C VAL A 77 4.45 7.13 10.53
N ASN A 78 3.27 6.55 10.40
CA ASN A 78 3.01 5.15 10.72
C ASN A 78 2.31 4.47 9.53
N VAL A 79 2.97 3.47 8.96
CA VAL A 79 2.53 2.68 7.82
C VAL A 79 2.21 1.27 8.28
N HIS A 80 0.92 0.95 8.28
CA HIS A 80 0.43 -0.38 8.55
C HIS A 80 0.43 -1.24 7.27
N VAL A 81 1.29 -2.25 7.22
CA VAL A 81 1.29 -3.25 6.14
C VAL A 81 0.25 -4.31 6.45
N VAL A 82 -0.64 -4.58 5.50
CA VAL A 82 -1.74 -5.53 5.70
C VAL A 82 -1.24 -6.99 5.73
N ASP A 83 -1.84 -7.82 6.59
CA ASP A 83 -1.43 -9.22 6.78
C ASP A 83 -1.83 -10.14 5.61
N ASP A 84 -3.05 -10.00 5.09
CA ASP A 84 -3.59 -10.79 3.97
C ASP A 84 -4.08 -9.87 2.84
N PRO A 85 -3.17 -9.42 1.95
CA PRO A 85 -3.54 -8.51 0.86
C PRO A 85 -4.50 -9.15 -0.17
N VAL A 86 -4.71 -10.46 -0.14
CA VAL A 86 -5.61 -11.17 -1.06
C VAL A 86 -7.06 -11.09 -0.57
N ARG A 87 -7.29 -11.22 0.74
CA ARG A 87 -8.65 -11.34 1.30
C ARG A 87 -9.15 -10.11 2.04
N LEU A 88 -8.27 -9.25 2.55
CA LEU A 88 -8.68 -8.18 3.46
C LEU A 88 -9.69 -7.20 2.85
N GLY A 89 -9.59 -6.91 1.55
CA GLY A 89 -10.59 -6.08 0.86
C GLY A 89 -11.99 -6.73 0.87
N ALA A 90 -12.07 -8.02 0.57
CA ALA A 90 -13.33 -8.76 0.57
C ALA A 90 -13.91 -8.90 2.00
N MET A 91 -13.05 -9.13 2.99
CA MET A 91 -13.46 -9.19 4.40
C MET A 91 -14.01 -7.85 4.90
N GLY A 92 -13.37 -6.73 4.54
CA GLY A 92 -13.86 -5.39 4.84
C GLY A 92 -15.23 -5.12 4.19
N GLY A 93 -15.38 -5.51 2.92
CA GLY A 93 -16.66 -5.41 2.22
C GLY A 93 -17.77 -6.25 2.87
N LEU A 94 -17.47 -7.49 3.26
CA LEU A 94 -18.41 -8.35 3.99
C LEU A 94 -18.81 -7.74 5.33
N ARG A 95 -17.85 -7.21 6.09
CA ARG A 95 -18.13 -6.54 7.37
C ARG A 95 -19.07 -5.37 7.17
N LEU A 96 -18.81 -4.53 6.16
CA LEU A 96 -19.69 -3.41 5.84
C LEU A 96 -21.11 -3.88 5.49
N ALA A 97 -21.23 -4.94 4.68
CA ALA A 97 -22.53 -5.53 4.33
C ALA A 97 -23.31 -6.04 5.54
N MET A 98 -22.62 -6.51 6.58
CA MET A 98 -23.25 -7.02 7.81
C MET A 98 -23.58 -5.90 8.82
N GLU A 99 -22.80 -4.83 8.88
CA GLU A 99 -22.93 -3.78 9.91
C GLU A 99 -23.82 -2.61 9.47
N VAL A 100 -23.92 -2.33 8.17
CA VAL A 100 -24.73 -1.20 7.68
C VAL A 100 -26.22 -1.55 7.72
N PRO A 101 -27.07 -0.74 8.37
CA PRO A 101 -28.51 -0.97 8.44
C PRO A 101 -29.17 -1.02 7.06
N GLU A 102 -30.20 -1.87 6.92
CA GLU A 102 -30.96 -2.06 5.66
C GLU A 102 -31.42 -0.73 5.04
N GLU A 103 -31.78 0.24 5.87
CA GLU A 103 -32.28 1.54 5.41
C GLU A 103 -31.26 2.38 4.65
N MET A 104 -29.96 2.22 4.95
CA MET A 104 -28.89 2.94 4.25
C MET A 104 -28.62 2.36 2.86
N TRP A 105 -29.09 1.15 2.57
CA TRP A 105 -28.98 0.52 1.24
C TRP A 105 -30.08 0.97 0.28
N LYS A 106 -31.15 1.63 0.78
CA LYS A 106 -32.32 2.05 -0.03
C LYS A 106 -32.01 3.08 -1.13
N ASN A 107 -30.86 3.77 -1.04
CA ASN A 107 -30.42 4.74 -2.03
C ASN A 107 -29.42 4.20 -3.06
N LEU A 108 -29.15 2.89 -3.07
CA LEU A 108 -28.44 2.23 -4.17
C LEU A 108 -29.40 2.00 -5.34
N THR A 109 -29.93 3.07 -5.91
CA THR A 109 -30.42 2.99 -7.28
C THR A 109 -29.22 2.59 -8.13
N LEU A 110 -29.28 1.38 -8.70
CA LEU A 110 -28.36 0.93 -9.75
C LEU A 110 -28.11 2.12 -10.66
N ALA A 111 -26.88 2.65 -10.65
CA ALA A 111 -26.49 3.73 -11.54
C ALA A 111 -26.92 3.31 -12.93
N SER A 112 -27.94 3.98 -13.47
CA SER A 112 -28.46 3.72 -14.80
C SER A 112 -27.29 3.84 -15.76
N ARG A 113 -26.95 2.73 -16.41
CA ARG A 113 -25.99 2.71 -17.51
C ARG A 113 -26.44 3.63 -18.63
#